data_AF-A0AAJ1YG93-F1
#
_entry.id   AF-A0AAJ1YG93-F1
#
_cell.length_a   1.000
_cell.length_b   1.000
_cell.length_c   1.000
_cell.angle_alpha   90.00
_cell.angle_beta   90.00
_cell.angle_gamma   90.00
#
_symmetry.space_group_name_H-M   'P 1'
#
loop_
_entity.id
_entity.type
_entity.pdbx_description
1 polymer ?
#
loop_
_entity_poly.entity_id
_entity_poly.type
_entity_poly.pdbx_seq_one_letter_code
_entity_poly.pdbx_strand_id
1 'polypeptide(L)'
;MNGKLKIQEIARQTGLSISTVSRVLAGKANTSAEARQRVLACAQQNGILQGLSNGRLMLNNVMVFAPQRAFDVRTDIFYYKVIQGITTALAQHDVRIRYCGLEEQHSDSVLFLEKMSDPLTEAVLIIGIDDEHIHTLAADLNKPCILINCTDRQMRLDSVSPDHQLIGEYSANYLLQQGHSRILNLQCLRRNTMELRLAGIKQAYMRHNIPFDDRQHLVTTSGFGSEEAEQAITAFINGVTDRAQLPTAILAGGDYMAVGAVNALKKMHISVPGHISVMSTDGFNLAEIHDVPLTSVHVPRDELGAEAIALLQRRMLRPDAPPSNMLLHGRLAVRASVKRLSQNKVSPAVSTHDHRLYDA
;
A
#
# COMPACT_ATOMS: atom_id res chain seq x y z
N MET A 1 22.62 -29.43 12.57
CA MET A 1 24.02 -29.73 12.15
C MET A 1 24.23 -29.77 10.62
N ASN A 2 23.27 -29.36 9.77
CA ASN A 2 23.39 -29.49 8.30
C ASN A 2 24.05 -28.30 7.55
N GLY A 3 24.43 -27.22 8.22
CA GLY A 3 24.97 -26.01 7.56
C GLY A 3 26.46 -26.08 7.17
N LYS A 4 27.32 -26.65 8.03
CA LYS A 4 28.77 -26.70 7.81
C LYS A 4 29.17 -27.58 6.61
N LEU A 5 28.52 -28.74 6.46
CA LEU A 5 28.75 -29.67 5.35
C LEU A 5 28.39 -29.05 3.99
N LYS A 6 27.33 -28.24 3.95
CA LYS A 6 26.84 -27.56 2.75
C LYS A 6 27.78 -26.43 2.28
N ILE A 7 28.41 -25.69 3.20
CA ILE A 7 29.37 -24.62 2.85
C ILE A 7 30.67 -25.21 2.29
N GLN A 8 31.16 -26.30 2.87
CA GLN A 8 32.37 -26.99 2.38
C GLN A 8 32.17 -27.54 0.97
N GLU A 9 30.99 -28.06 0.68
CA GLU A 9 30.68 -28.59 -0.65
C GLU A 9 30.59 -27.47 -1.70
N ILE A 10 29.95 -26.34 -1.37
CA ILE A 10 29.95 -25.17 -2.26
C ILE A 10 31.39 -24.65 -2.49
N ALA A 11 32.23 -24.60 -1.45
CA ALA A 11 33.63 -24.19 -1.59
C ALA A 11 34.40 -25.11 -2.55
N ARG A 12 34.18 -26.43 -2.46
CA ARG A 12 34.77 -27.42 -3.35
C ARG A 12 34.29 -27.25 -4.81
N GLN A 13 32.99 -27.08 -5.01
CA GLN A 13 32.39 -26.94 -6.35
C GLN A 13 32.75 -25.61 -7.02
N THR A 14 32.89 -24.54 -6.24
CA THR A 14 33.23 -23.20 -6.75
C THR A 14 34.73 -22.93 -6.80
N GLY A 15 35.57 -23.77 -6.19
CA GLY A 15 37.01 -23.55 -6.07
C GLY A 15 37.39 -22.33 -5.21
N LEU A 16 36.43 -21.75 -4.48
CA LEU A 16 36.64 -20.61 -3.59
C LEU A 16 36.89 -21.10 -2.16
N SER A 17 37.59 -20.29 -1.36
CA SER A 17 37.82 -20.65 0.05
C SER A 17 36.50 -20.71 0.83
N ILE A 18 36.44 -21.59 1.83
CA ILE A 18 35.29 -21.71 2.75
C ILE A 18 34.93 -20.35 3.36
N SER A 19 35.93 -19.52 3.68
CA SER A 19 35.70 -18.16 4.19
C SER A 19 35.05 -17.25 3.15
N THR A 20 35.39 -17.39 1.86
CA THR A 20 34.78 -16.60 0.79
C THR A 20 33.35 -17.06 0.55
N VAL A 21 33.10 -18.38 0.46
CA VAL A 21 31.73 -18.91 0.38
C VAL A 21 30.87 -18.49 1.57
N SER A 22 31.40 -18.59 2.79
CA SER A 22 30.69 -18.16 3.99
C SER A 22 30.40 -16.66 3.99
N ARG A 23 31.33 -15.82 3.50
CA ARG A 23 31.11 -14.37 3.37
C ARG A 23 30.07 -14.04 2.32
N VAL A 24 30.09 -14.74 1.18
CA VAL A 24 29.07 -14.59 0.15
C VAL A 24 27.71 -15.00 0.70
N LEU A 25 27.57 -16.21 1.26
CA LEU A 25 26.29 -16.68 1.81
C LEU A 25 25.78 -15.83 2.99
N ALA A 26 26.69 -15.18 3.74
CA ALA A 26 26.36 -14.21 4.79
C ALA A 26 26.17 -12.77 4.27
N GLY A 27 26.25 -12.55 2.95
CA GLY A 27 26.03 -11.27 2.29
C GLY A 27 27.05 -10.16 2.56
N LYS A 28 28.28 -10.48 2.99
CA LYS A 28 29.27 -9.44 3.35
C LYS A 28 29.84 -8.71 2.12
N ALA A 29 30.02 -7.39 2.23
CA ALA A 29 30.42 -6.47 1.15
C ALA A 29 31.82 -6.70 0.53
N ASN A 30 32.72 -7.43 1.21
CA ASN A 30 34.12 -7.60 0.77
C ASN A 30 34.31 -8.77 -0.20
N THR A 31 33.41 -8.96 -1.16
CA THR A 31 33.48 -10.09 -2.11
C THR A 31 33.21 -9.62 -3.54
N SER A 32 34.05 -10.06 -4.49
CA SER A 32 33.91 -9.67 -5.90
C SER A 32 32.58 -10.16 -6.49
N ALA A 33 32.03 -9.41 -7.45
CA ALA A 33 30.79 -9.76 -8.14
C ALA A 33 30.87 -11.14 -8.80
N GLU A 34 32.01 -11.49 -9.37
CA GLU A 34 32.26 -12.80 -10.00
C GLU A 34 32.23 -13.96 -8.98
N ALA A 35 32.91 -13.80 -7.84
CA ALA A 35 32.89 -14.81 -6.77
C ALA A 35 31.48 -14.96 -6.19
N ARG A 36 30.74 -13.85 -6.08
CA ARG A 36 29.35 -13.82 -5.62
C ARG A 36 28.44 -14.62 -6.54
N GLN A 37 28.50 -14.37 -7.85
CA GLN A 37 27.68 -15.03 -8.85
C GLN A 37 27.93 -16.55 -8.89
N ARG A 38 29.20 -16.97 -8.86
CA ARG A 38 29.58 -18.40 -8.83
C ARG A 38 29.04 -19.14 -7.61
N VAL A 39 29.13 -18.52 -6.42
CA VAL A 39 28.62 -19.11 -5.18
C VAL A 39 27.10 -19.20 -5.16
N LEU A 40 26.40 -18.16 -5.65
CA LEU A 40 24.94 -18.16 -5.69
C LEU A 40 24.39 -19.21 -6.67
N ALA A 41 24.98 -19.31 -7.87
CA ALA A 41 24.60 -20.32 -8.86
C ALA A 41 24.77 -21.75 -8.29
N CYS A 42 25.90 -22.00 -7.63
CA CYS A 42 26.17 -23.28 -6.97
C CYS A 42 25.21 -23.54 -5.78
N ALA A 43 24.94 -22.55 -4.93
CA ALA A 43 24.01 -22.67 -3.81
C ALA A 43 22.56 -22.92 -4.28
N GLN A 44 22.18 -22.38 -5.43
CA GLN A 44 20.89 -22.62 -6.08
C GLN A 44 20.76 -24.07 -6.56
N GLN A 45 21.76 -24.57 -7.29
CA GLN A 45 21.80 -25.94 -7.77
C GLN A 45 21.75 -26.98 -6.65
N ASN A 46 22.35 -26.68 -5.49
CA ASN A 46 22.37 -27.56 -4.33
C ASN A 46 21.12 -27.42 -3.41
N GLY A 47 20.11 -26.63 -3.80
CA GLY A 47 18.89 -26.43 -3.02
C GLY A 47 19.11 -25.71 -1.68
N ILE A 48 20.23 -25.00 -1.51
CA ILE A 48 20.62 -24.32 -0.27
C ILE A 48 19.91 -22.98 -0.14
N LEU A 49 19.58 -22.34 -1.27
CA LEU A 49 18.79 -21.11 -1.31
C LEU A 49 17.37 -21.28 -0.76
N GLN A 50 16.81 -22.49 -0.73
CA GLN A 50 15.48 -22.75 -0.17
C GLN A 50 15.42 -22.56 1.36
N GLY A 51 16.56 -22.59 2.06
CA GLY A 51 16.67 -22.26 3.49
C GLY A 51 17.24 -20.87 3.78
N LEU A 52 17.52 -20.08 2.74
CA LEU A 52 18.09 -18.72 2.82
C LEU A 52 17.03 -17.62 2.63
N SER A 53 15.74 -17.96 2.72
CA SER A 53 14.66 -16.97 2.86
C SER A 53 14.88 -16.01 4.05
N ASN A 54 15.70 -16.41 5.03
CA ASN A 54 16.13 -15.57 6.15
C ASN A 54 17.60 -15.06 6.03
N GLY A 55 18.21 -15.15 4.85
CA GLY A 55 19.58 -14.68 4.59
C GLY A 55 19.63 -13.18 4.30
N ARG A 56 20.79 -12.55 4.52
CA ARG A 56 21.04 -11.13 4.19
C ARG A 56 20.70 -10.85 2.72
N LEU A 57 19.96 -9.76 2.45
CA LEU A 57 19.68 -9.32 1.09
C LEU A 57 20.99 -9.14 0.34
N MET A 58 21.11 -9.76 -0.82
CA MET A 58 22.34 -9.77 -1.60
C MET A 58 22.47 -8.50 -2.45
N LEU A 59 22.44 -7.36 -1.78
CA LEU A 59 22.50 -6.02 -2.34
C LEU A 59 23.30 -5.11 -1.40
N ASN A 60 23.95 -4.06 -1.90
CA ASN A 60 24.52 -3.00 -1.06
C ASN A 60 23.65 -1.74 -1.10
N ASN A 61 23.00 -1.46 -2.23
CA ASN A 61 22.27 -0.21 -2.44
C ASN A 61 20.96 -0.43 -3.21
N VAL A 62 19.86 0.10 -2.67
CA VAL A 62 18.56 0.17 -3.35
C VAL A 62 18.20 1.62 -3.67
N MET A 63 17.68 1.87 -4.87
CA MET A 63 17.13 3.15 -5.27
C MET A 63 15.61 3.15 -5.08
N VAL A 64 15.09 4.16 -4.40
CA VAL A 64 13.66 4.38 -4.22
C VAL A 64 13.26 5.61 -5.02
N PHE A 65 12.40 5.41 -6.02
CA PHE A 65 11.72 6.48 -6.73
C PHE A 65 10.32 6.68 -6.15
N ALA A 66 9.96 7.91 -5.81
CA ALA A 66 8.63 8.23 -5.28
C ALA A 66 8.27 9.70 -5.55
N PRO A 67 6.97 10.08 -5.51
CA PRO A 67 6.55 11.48 -5.43
C PRO A 67 7.33 12.25 -4.37
N GLN A 68 7.73 13.49 -4.65
CA GLN A 68 8.47 14.31 -3.67
C GLN A 68 7.73 14.42 -2.32
N ARG A 69 6.39 14.47 -2.37
CA ARG A 69 5.50 14.47 -1.21
C ARG A 69 5.58 13.21 -0.33
N ALA A 70 6.09 12.08 -0.85
CA ALA A 70 6.23 10.84 -0.10
C ALA A 70 7.32 10.90 1.00
N PHE A 71 8.25 11.84 0.89
CA PHE A 71 9.39 11.96 1.80
C PHE A 71 9.12 12.83 3.04
N ASP A 72 7.95 13.47 3.13
CA ASP A 72 7.50 14.21 4.32
C ASP A 72 6.16 13.65 4.82
N VAL A 73 6.15 13.24 6.10
CA VAL A 73 4.98 12.70 6.80
C VAL A 73 3.78 13.63 6.76
N ARG A 74 4.00 14.95 6.67
CA ARG A 74 2.94 15.97 6.64
C ARG A 74 2.28 16.10 5.28
N THR A 75 2.97 15.74 4.20
CA THR A 75 2.45 15.87 2.83
C THR A 75 1.88 14.57 2.30
N ASP A 76 2.47 13.43 2.67
CA ASP A 76 1.90 12.12 2.36
C ASP A 76 2.31 11.06 3.40
N ILE A 77 1.44 10.89 4.41
CA ILE A 77 1.67 9.89 5.45
C ILE A 77 1.58 8.45 4.94
N PHE A 78 0.80 8.20 3.89
CA PHE A 78 0.64 6.86 3.34
C PHE A 78 1.99 6.37 2.79
N TYR A 79 2.61 7.13 1.88
CA TYR A 79 3.89 6.73 1.31
C TYR A 79 5.06 6.91 2.27
N TYR A 80 5.00 7.89 3.17
CA TYR A 80 6.00 7.99 4.22
C TYR A 80 6.10 6.70 5.04
N LYS A 81 4.96 6.12 5.45
CA LYS A 81 4.93 4.85 6.18
C LYS A 81 5.41 3.66 5.36
N VAL A 82 5.11 3.61 4.07
CA VAL A 82 5.67 2.60 3.15
C VAL A 82 7.21 2.67 3.15
N ILE A 83 7.78 3.88 3.06
CA ILE A 83 9.23 4.10 3.11
C ILE A 83 9.83 3.70 4.46
N GLN A 84 9.14 3.97 5.57
CA GLN A 84 9.55 3.48 6.89
C GLN A 84 9.53 1.95 6.98
N GLY A 85 8.52 1.30 6.39
CA GLY A 85 8.45 -0.16 6.27
C GLY A 85 9.63 -0.74 5.48
N ILE A 86 9.98 -0.13 4.35
CA ILE A 86 11.18 -0.48 3.56
C ILE A 86 12.45 -0.33 4.41
N THR A 87 12.59 0.79 5.12
CA THR A 87 13.75 1.09 5.96
C THR A 87 13.90 0.05 7.07
N THR A 88 12.80 -0.30 7.73
CA THR A 88 12.76 -1.30 8.80
C THR A 88 13.12 -2.69 8.28
N ALA A 89 12.56 -3.09 7.13
CA ALA A 89 12.85 -4.38 6.51
C ALA A 89 14.32 -4.51 6.06
N LEU A 90 14.94 -3.40 5.63
CA LEU A 90 16.34 -3.38 5.21
C LEU A 90 17.36 -3.22 6.35
N ALA A 91 16.92 -2.84 7.56
CA ALA A 91 17.80 -2.58 8.70
C ALA A 91 18.72 -3.76 9.05
N GLN A 92 18.24 -4.99 8.88
CA GLN A 92 19.02 -6.22 9.15
C GLN A 92 19.90 -6.66 7.99
N HIS A 93 19.82 -6.00 6.83
CA HIS A 93 20.49 -6.41 5.60
C HIS A 93 21.72 -5.57 5.26
N ASP A 94 22.04 -4.52 6.03
CA ASP A 94 23.16 -3.62 5.77
C ASP A 94 23.14 -3.12 4.29
N VAL A 95 21.93 -2.75 3.87
CA VAL A 95 21.61 -2.19 2.55
C VAL A 95 21.38 -0.70 2.73
N ARG A 96 22.04 0.12 1.91
CA ARG A 96 21.85 1.56 1.87
C ARG A 96 20.66 1.91 0.98
N ILE A 97 19.84 2.83 1.45
CA ILE A 97 18.69 3.33 0.69
C ILE A 97 19.05 4.69 0.11
N ARG A 98 18.80 4.85 -1.19
CA ARG A 98 18.93 6.11 -1.91
C ARG A 98 17.55 6.53 -2.38
N TYR A 99 17.27 7.83 -2.34
CA TYR A 99 15.97 8.39 -2.69
C TYR A 99 16.10 9.30 -3.91
N CYS A 100 15.10 9.25 -4.79
CA CYS A 100 14.95 10.18 -5.90
C CYS A 100 13.46 10.54 -6.05
N GLY A 101 13.18 11.84 -5.98
CA GLY A 101 11.85 12.37 -6.25
C GLY A 101 11.53 12.35 -7.74
N LEU A 102 10.35 11.86 -8.10
CA LEU A 102 9.76 11.95 -9.44
C LEU A 102 8.30 12.35 -9.33
N GLU A 103 7.77 13.04 -10.34
CA GLU A 103 6.34 13.34 -10.38
C GLU A 103 5.50 12.08 -10.62
N GLU A 104 4.30 12.05 -10.05
CA GLU A 104 3.36 10.91 -10.13
C GLU A 104 2.98 10.55 -11.58
N GLN A 105 2.95 11.56 -12.44
CA GLN A 105 2.70 11.51 -13.88
C GLN A 105 3.68 12.45 -14.57
N HIS A 106 3.98 12.21 -15.85
CA HIS A 106 4.92 13.04 -16.62
C HIS A 106 6.28 13.16 -15.93
N SER A 107 6.77 12.05 -15.39
CA SER A 107 8.02 12.02 -14.64
C SER A 107 9.22 12.40 -15.52
N ASP A 108 10.26 12.97 -14.90
CA ASP A 108 11.53 13.23 -15.59
C ASP A 108 12.24 11.91 -15.93
N SER A 109 12.06 11.44 -17.17
CA SER A 109 12.64 10.20 -17.65
C SER A 109 14.15 10.28 -17.84
N VAL A 110 14.72 11.47 -18.07
CA VAL A 110 16.17 11.67 -18.17
C VAL A 110 16.80 11.46 -16.80
N LEU A 111 16.22 12.09 -15.76
CA LEU A 111 16.65 11.89 -14.38
C LEU A 111 16.51 10.43 -13.95
N PHE A 112 15.38 9.79 -14.29
CA PHE A 112 15.16 8.37 -14.00
C PHE A 112 16.25 7.50 -14.63
N LEU A 113 16.56 7.69 -15.92
CA LEU A 113 17.60 6.95 -16.62
C LEU A 113 19.01 7.21 -16.06
N GLU A 114 19.32 8.45 -15.68
CA GLU A 114 20.59 8.81 -15.05
C GLU A 114 20.77 8.02 -13.74
N LYS A 115 19.77 8.04 -12.85
CA LYS A 115 19.82 7.32 -11.57
C LYS A 115 19.76 5.81 -11.73
N MET A 116 19.05 5.32 -12.74
CA MET A 116 19.01 3.91 -13.08
C MET A 116 20.35 3.42 -13.65
N SER A 117 21.07 4.24 -14.42
CA SER A 117 22.35 3.85 -15.02
C SER A 117 23.53 3.91 -14.04
N ASP A 118 23.34 4.57 -12.89
CA ASP A 118 24.32 4.62 -11.82
C ASP A 118 24.74 3.18 -11.37
N PRO A 119 26.04 2.86 -11.34
CA PRO A 119 26.54 1.57 -10.87
C PRO A 119 26.16 1.24 -9.41
N LEU A 120 25.86 2.26 -8.60
CA LEU A 120 25.37 2.09 -7.23
C LEU A 120 23.88 1.75 -7.17
N THR A 121 23.14 1.77 -8.28
CA THR A 121 21.74 1.32 -8.30
C THR A 121 21.71 -0.17 -8.64
N GLU A 122 21.68 -1.04 -7.64
CA GLU A 122 21.67 -2.49 -7.85
C GLU A 122 20.24 -3.07 -7.92
N ALA A 123 19.27 -2.41 -7.29
CA ALA A 123 17.83 -2.71 -7.35
C ALA A 123 16.99 -1.44 -7.16
N VAL A 124 15.71 -1.54 -7.51
CA VAL A 124 14.81 -0.39 -7.63
C VAL A 124 13.47 -0.68 -6.97
N LEU A 125 12.96 0.29 -6.23
CA LEU A 125 11.59 0.34 -5.76
C LEU A 125 10.94 1.60 -6.33
N ILE A 126 9.80 1.46 -6.99
CA ILE A 126 9.04 2.59 -7.55
C ILE A 126 7.73 2.68 -6.79
N ILE A 127 7.54 3.76 -6.05
CA ILE A 127 6.41 3.97 -5.14
C ILE A 127 5.51 5.04 -5.72
N GLY A 128 4.26 4.70 -6.03
CA GLY A 128 3.25 5.70 -6.36
C GLY A 128 3.48 6.56 -7.60
N ILE A 129 4.33 6.12 -8.53
CA ILE A 129 4.53 6.73 -9.84
C ILE A 129 3.66 5.96 -10.83
N ASP A 130 2.64 6.62 -11.40
CA ASP A 130 1.67 6.02 -12.31
C ASP A 130 2.02 6.33 -13.79
N ASP A 131 3.30 6.48 -14.09
CA ASP A 131 3.82 6.81 -15.42
C ASP A 131 4.27 5.54 -16.17
N GLU A 132 3.53 5.20 -17.24
CA GLU A 132 3.78 4.00 -18.06
C GLU A 132 5.14 4.04 -18.77
N HIS A 133 5.65 5.24 -19.11
CA HIS A 133 6.96 5.37 -19.73
C HIS A 133 8.06 4.99 -18.75
N ILE A 134 7.96 5.44 -17.50
CA ILE A 134 8.90 5.05 -16.43
C ILE A 134 8.86 3.54 -16.18
N HIS A 135 7.67 2.93 -16.15
CA HIS A 135 7.56 1.47 -15.99
C HIS A 135 8.20 0.71 -17.15
N THR A 136 8.00 1.19 -18.38
CA THR A 136 8.62 0.62 -19.58
C THR A 136 10.15 0.67 -19.49
N LEU A 137 10.72 1.84 -19.14
CA LEU A 137 12.16 2.01 -18.97
C LEU A 137 12.73 1.14 -17.84
N ALA A 138 12.00 1.04 -16.73
CA ALA A 138 12.41 0.20 -15.60
C ALA A 138 12.52 -1.28 -16.00
N ALA A 139 11.57 -1.77 -16.80
CA ALA A 139 11.57 -3.13 -17.32
C ALA A 139 12.71 -3.37 -18.34
N ASP A 140 13.02 -2.40 -19.20
CA ASP A 140 14.04 -2.56 -20.25
C ASP A 140 15.47 -2.60 -19.70
N LEU A 141 15.74 -1.95 -18.56
CA LEU A 141 17.08 -1.87 -17.96
C LEU A 141 17.49 -3.12 -17.15
N ASN A 142 16.62 -4.13 -17.04
CA ASN A 142 16.90 -5.46 -16.45
C ASN A 142 17.54 -5.45 -15.04
N LYS A 143 17.31 -4.38 -14.26
CA LYS A 143 17.61 -4.37 -12.82
C LYS A 143 16.40 -4.88 -12.05
N PRO A 144 16.59 -5.65 -10.94
CA PRO A 144 15.47 -6.05 -10.09
C PRO A 144 14.65 -4.83 -9.65
N CYS A 145 13.38 -4.80 -10.05
CA CYS A 145 12.50 -3.65 -9.86
C CYS A 145 11.15 -4.11 -9.33
N ILE A 146 10.70 -3.51 -8.22
CA ILE A 146 9.38 -3.74 -7.64
C ILE A 146 8.58 -2.45 -7.68
N LEU A 147 7.36 -2.53 -8.20
CA LEU A 147 6.37 -1.47 -8.11
C LEU A 147 5.62 -1.55 -6.78
N ILE A 148 5.39 -0.42 -6.13
CA ILE A 148 4.65 -0.34 -4.87
C ILE A 148 3.49 0.63 -5.03
N ASN A 149 2.27 0.11 -4.87
CA ASN A 149 1.02 0.85 -5.05
C ASN A 149 0.89 1.50 -6.45
N CYS A 150 1.38 0.79 -7.47
CA CYS A 150 1.34 1.10 -8.90
C CYS A 150 1.04 -0.18 -9.68
N THR A 151 0.61 -0.04 -10.93
CA THR A 151 0.32 -1.16 -11.83
C THR A 151 1.07 -1.00 -13.14
N ASP A 152 1.90 -1.98 -13.50
CA ASP A 152 2.48 -2.09 -14.84
C ASP A 152 1.45 -2.69 -15.81
N ARG A 153 1.03 -1.89 -16.80
CA ARG A 153 0.04 -2.33 -17.81
C ARG A 153 0.61 -3.34 -18.81
N GLN A 154 1.93 -3.44 -18.91
CA GLN A 154 2.61 -4.40 -19.79
C GLN A 154 2.91 -5.73 -19.08
N MET A 155 2.62 -5.85 -17.77
CA MET A 155 2.78 -7.06 -16.97
C MET A 155 4.22 -7.62 -16.96
N ARG A 156 5.22 -6.74 -17.00
CA ARG A 156 6.65 -7.07 -17.02
C ARG A 156 7.33 -6.92 -15.66
N LEU A 157 6.77 -6.11 -14.76
CA LEU A 157 7.32 -5.85 -13.43
C LEU A 157 6.51 -6.53 -12.32
N ASP A 158 7.21 -6.96 -11.26
CA ASP A 158 6.54 -7.35 -10.02
C ASP A 158 5.94 -6.12 -9.33
N SER A 159 4.82 -6.33 -8.66
CA SER A 159 4.16 -5.28 -7.90
C SER A 159 3.59 -5.77 -6.57
N VAL A 160 3.55 -4.87 -5.60
CA VAL A 160 2.78 -5.05 -4.37
C VAL A 160 1.92 -3.82 -4.12
N SER A 161 0.62 -4.03 -3.89
CA SER A 161 -0.35 -2.94 -3.69
C SER A 161 -1.43 -3.36 -2.68
N PRO A 162 -2.11 -2.42 -2.01
CA PRO A 162 -3.39 -2.72 -1.39
C PRO A 162 -4.39 -3.19 -2.45
N ASP A 163 -5.28 -4.12 -2.08
CA ASP A 163 -6.43 -4.46 -2.92
C ASP A 163 -7.48 -3.36 -2.86
N HIS A 164 -7.27 -2.27 -3.59
CA HIS A 164 -8.15 -1.10 -3.52
C HIS A 164 -9.59 -1.42 -3.87
N GLN A 165 -9.83 -2.30 -4.85
CA GLN A 165 -11.18 -2.70 -5.24
C GLN A 165 -11.86 -3.47 -4.12
N LEU A 166 -11.21 -4.50 -3.56
CA LEU A 166 -11.79 -5.27 -2.47
C LEU A 166 -11.95 -4.42 -1.20
N ILE A 167 -11.03 -3.51 -0.90
CA ILE A 167 -11.14 -2.55 0.20
C ILE A 167 -12.37 -1.65 0.02
N GLY A 168 -12.59 -1.13 -1.18
CA GLY A 168 -13.77 -0.32 -1.52
C GLY A 168 -15.08 -1.10 -1.37
N GLU A 169 -15.13 -2.31 -1.93
CA GLU A 169 -16.29 -3.21 -1.82
C GLU A 169 -16.59 -3.55 -0.36
N TYR A 170 -15.57 -3.95 0.39
CA TYR A 170 -15.71 -4.32 1.80
C TYR A 170 -16.22 -3.14 2.65
N SER A 171 -15.70 -1.93 2.41
CA SER A 171 -16.09 -0.72 3.15
C SER A 171 -17.55 -0.36 2.93
N ALA A 172 -18.00 -0.32 1.67
CA ALA A 172 -19.41 -0.05 1.34
C ALA A 172 -20.33 -1.17 1.84
N ASN A 173 -19.93 -2.43 1.65
CA ASN A 173 -20.68 -3.60 2.11
C ASN A 173 -20.90 -3.58 3.63
N TYR A 174 -19.91 -3.16 4.42
CA TYR A 174 -20.08 -2.99 5.87
C TYR A 174 -21.21 -2.00 6.19
N LEU A 175 -21.23 -0.82 5.56
CA LEU A 175 -22.29 0.18 5.77
C LEU A 175 -23.67 -0.32 5.33
N LEU A 176 -23.74 -0.99 4.18
CA LEU A 176 -24.97 -1.63 3.68
C LEU A 176 -25.49 -2.68 4.69
N GLN A 177 -24.61 -3.49 5.26
CA GLN A 177 -24.95 -4.47 6.31
C GLN A 177 -25.40 -3.83 7.63
N GLN A 178 -24.93 -2.62 7.94
CA GLN A 178 -25.47 -1.81 9.06
C GLN A 178 -26.86 -1.23 8.76
N GLY A 179 -27.37 -1.39 7.53
CA GLY A 179 -28.69 -0.93 7.10
C GLY A 179 -28.69 0.44 6.43
N HIS A 180 -27.52 1.00 6.11
CA HIS A 180 -27.43 2.24 5.34
C HIS A 180 -27.62 1.93 3.86
N SER A 181 -28.67 2.46 3.21
CA SER A 181 -28.86 2.38 1.76
C SER A 181 -28.52 3.68 1.03
N ARG A 182 -28.51 4.81 1.75
CA ARG A 182 -28.15 6.15 1.25
C ARG A 182 -26.79 6.53 1.83
N ILE A 183 -25.74 6.09 1.16
CA ILE A 183 -24.35 6.36 1.54
C ILE A 183 -23.78 7.39 0.57
N LEU A 184 -23.27 8.50 1.09
CA LEU A 184 -22.50 9.47 0.31
C LEU A 184 -21.02 9.07 0.34
N ASN A 185 -20.43 8.84 -0.83
CA ASN A 185 -19.03 8.50 -0.96
C ASN A 185 -18.24 9.78 -1.24
N LEU A 186 -17.42 10.21 -0.28
CA LEU A 186 -16.54 11.36 -0.40
C LEU A 186 -15.16 10.87 -0.83
N GLN A 187 -14.78 11.10 -2.08
CA GLN A 187 -13.61 10.46 -2.72
C GLN A 187 -12.67 11.47 -3.37
N CYS A 188 -11.40 11.11 -3.56
CA CYS A 188 -10.44 11.85 -4.38
C CYS A 188 -10.01 10.95 -5.55
N LEU A 189 -10.51 11.23 -6.76
CA LEU A 189 -10.34 10.34 -7.93
C LEU A 189 -9.17 10.78 -8.83
N ARG A 190 -8.02 11.08 -8.23
CA ARG A 190 -6.83 11.55 -8.96
C ARG A 190 -5.96 10.44 -9.56
N ARG A 191 -6.18 9.18 -9.16
CA ARG A 191 -5.35 8.03 -9.53
C ARG A 191 -6.20 6.79 -9.76
N ASN A 192 -5.69 5.88 -10.61
CA ASN A 192 -6.32 4.58 -10.89
C ASN A 192 -6.60 3.76 -9.63
N THR A 193 -5.73 3.82 -8.61
CA THR A 193 -5.95 3.13 -7.33
C THR A 193 -7.23 3.61 -6.62
N MET A 194 -7.57 4.90 -6.73
CA MET A 194 -8.80 5.46 -6.14
C MET A 194 -10.03 5.13 -6.98
N GLU A 195 -9.88 5.08 -8.31
CA GLU A 195 -10.93 4.62 -9.22
C GLU A 195 -11.29 3.15 -8.96
N LEU A 196 -10.29 2.28 -8.75
CA LEU A 196 -10.51 0.88 -8.36
C LEU A 196 -11.30 0.78 -7.05
N ARG A 197 -11.00 1.65 -6.08
CA ARG A 197 -11.76 1.71 -4.82
C ARG A 197 -13.21 2.10 -5.05
N LEU A 198 -13.47 3.12 -5.88
CA LEU A 198 -14.84 3.49 -6.26
C LEU A 198 -15.54 2.36 -7.03
N ALA A 199 -14.84 1.65 -7.91
CA ALA A 199 -15.38 0.49 -8.62
C ALA A 199 -15.83 -0.61 -7.64
N GLY A 200 -15.02 -0.88 -6.60
CA GLY A 200 -15.38 -1.78 -5.50
C GLY A 200 -16.63 -1.31 -4.74
N ILE A 201 -16.72 -0.02 -4.41
CA ILE A 201 -17.92 0.57 -3.77
C ILE A 201 -19.16 0.32 -4.64
N LYS A 202 -19.07 0.60 -5.94
CA LYS A 202 -20.17 0.37 -6.91
C LYS A 202 -20.52 -1.12 -7.01
N GLN A 203 -19.53 -2.02 -6.92
CA GLN A 203 -19.74 -3.47 -6.88
C GLN A 203 -20.52 -3.90 -5.64
N ALA A 204 -20.27 -3.31 -4.46
CA ALA A 204 -21.05 -3.60 -3.26
C ALA A 204 -22.53 -3.22 -3.44
N TYR A 205 -22.81 -2.04 -4.00
CA TYR A 205 -24.17 -1.60 -4.33
C TYR A 205 -24.88 -2.58 -5.26
N MET A 206 -24.20 -3.00 -6.33
CA MET A 206 -24.72 -3.99 -7.27
C MET A 206 -25.07 -5.32 -6.58
N ARG A 207 -24.21 -5.82 -5.68
CA ARG A 207 -24.46 -7.09 -4.95
C ARG A 207 -25.65 -7.02 -3.99
N HIS A 208 -25.98 -5.83 -3.50
CA HIS A 208 -27.17 -5.59 -2.67
C HIS A 208 -28.40 -5.19 -3.49
N ASN A 209 -28.31 -5.20 -4.82
CA ASN A 209 -29.37 -4.75 -5.74
C ASN A 209 -29.81 -3.31 -5.49
N ILE A 210 -28.89 -2.43 -5.09
CA ILE A 210 -29.14 -1.01 -4.90
C ILE A 210 -28.51 -0.24 -6.07
N PRO A 211 -29.25 0.62 -6.78
CA PRO A 211 -28.69 1.42 -7.86
C PRO A 211 -27.72 2.47 -7.32
N PHE A 212 -26.56 2.61 -7.98
CA PHE A 212 -25.60 3.67 -7.69
C PHE A 212 -25.82 4.86 -8.63
N ASP A 213 -26.45 5.92 -8.12
CA ASP A 213 -26.55 7.23 -8.78
C ASP A 213 -25.40 8.15 -8.33
N ASP A 214 -24.49 8.51 -9.23
CA ASP A 214 -23.35 9.38 -8.94
C ASP A 214 -23.79 10.73 -8.35
N ARG A 215 -24.95 11.28 -8.75
CA ARG A 215 -25.45 12.58 -8.26
C ARG A 215 -25.86 12.55 -6.79
N GLN A 216 -26.26 11.38 -6.30
CA GLN A 216 -26.74 11.18 -4.92
C GLN A 216 -25.69 10.54 -4.03
N HIS A 217 -24.77 9.76 -4.61
CA HIS A 217 -23.88 8.88 -3.87
C HIS A 217 -22.40 9.26 -3.99
N LEU A 218 -22.02 10.26 -4.79
CA LEU A 218 -20.61 10.59 -4.99
C LEU A 218 -20.35 12.10 -4.89
N VAL A 219 -19.37 12.46 -4.09
CA VAL A 219 -18.74 13.78 -4.06
C VAL A 219 -17.24 13.60 -4.23
N THR A 220 -16.65 14.35 -5.15
CA THR A 220 -15.22 14.27 -5.45
C THR A 220 -14.48 15.53 -5.04
N THR A 221 -13.29 15.36 -4.46
CA THR A 221 -12.34 16.42 -4.15
C THR A 221 -11.07 16.26 -4.99
N SER A 222 -10.30 17.34 -5.14
CA SER A 222 -9.00 17.36 -5.82
C SER A 222 -7.87 16.77 -4.96
N GLY A 223 -7.99 16.85 -3.63
CA GLY A 223 -7.04 16.27 -2.69
C GLY A 223 -7.71 15.55 -1.51
N PHE A 224 -6.87 15.12 -0.57
CA PHE A 224 -7.31 14.41 0.66
C PHE A 224 -7.47 15.34 1.86
N GLY A 225 -7.39 16.66 1.67
CA GLY A 225 -7.38 17.65 2.76
C GLY A 225 -8.74 17.78 3.46
N SER A 226 -8.70 18.05 4.77
CA SER A 226 -9.91 18.21 5.58
C SER A 226 -10.73 19.46 5.21
N GLU A 227 -10.08 20.56 4.85
CA GLU A 227 -10.76 21.81 4.51
C GLU A 227 -11.59 21.67 3.22
N GLU A 228 -11.01 21.10 2.17
CA GLU A 228 -11.70 20.85 0.90
C GLU A 228 -12.88 19.86 1.10
N ALA A 229 -12.66 18.80 1.87
CA ALA A 229 -13.69 17.84 2.24
C ALA A 229 -14.86 18.51 3.00
N GLU A 230 -14.56 19.41 3.93
CA GLU A 230 -15.57 20.16 4.68
C GLU A 230 -16.42 21.04 3.77
N GLN A 231 -15.79 21.77 2.85
CA GLN A 231 -16.47 22.61 1.87
C GLN A 231 -17.36 21.78 0.93
N ALA A 232 -16.85 20.66 0.44
CA ALA A 232 -17.59 19.78 -0.47
C ALA A 232 -18.82 19.16 0.19
N ILE A 233 -18.70 18.67 1.43
CA ILE A 233 -19.84 18.14 2.20
C ILE A 233 -20.84 19.25 2.54
N THR A 234 -20.35 20.44 2.91
CA THR A 234 -21.21 21.59 3.19
C THR A 234 -22.05 21.97 1.96
N ALA A 235 -21.43 22.06 0.80
CA ALA A 235 -22.11 22.37 -0.45
C ALA A 235 -23.14 21.29 -0.83
N PHE A 236 -22.77 20.00 -0.69
CA PHE A 236 -23.68 18.89 -0.97
C PHE A 236 -24.92 18.95 -0.07
N ILE A 237 -24.76 19.05 1.25
CA ILE A 237 -25.88 19.05 2.20
C ILE A 237 -26.80 20.27 1.98
N ASN A 238 -26.22 21.45 1.73
CA ASN A 238 -27.01 22.66 1.44
C ASN A 238 -27.80 22.56 0.12
N GLY A 239 -27.34 21.74 -0.83
CA GLY A 239 -28.04 21.47 -2.09
C GLY A 239 -29.22 20.50 -1.94
N VAL A 240 -29.34 19.79 -0.82
CA VAL A 240 -30.45 18.85 -0.58
C VAL A 240 -31.67 19.61 -0.06
N THR A 241 -32.73 19.67 -0.87
CA THR A 241 -33.97 20.39 -0.53
C THR A 241 -34.90 19.60 0.40
N ASP A 242 -34.98 18.29 0.22
CA ASP A 242 -35.75 17.39 1.07
C ASP A 242 -34.84 16.66 2.06
N ARG A 243 -35.03 16.90 3.36
CA ARG A 243 -34.25 16.23 4.42
C ARG A 243 -34.41 14.70 4.38
N ALA A 244 -35.51 14.19 3.84
CA ALA A 244 -35.70 12.76 3.64
C ALA A 244 -34.77 12.18 2.58
N GLN A 245 -34.01 13.00 1.82
CA GLN A 245 -33.01 12.57 0.85
C GLN A 245 -31.57 12.64 1.37
N LEU A 246 -31.33 13.21 2.57
CA LEU A 246 -29.98 13.28 3.14
C LEU A 246 -29.34 11.89 3.26
N PRO A 247 -28.01 11.78 3.09
CA PRO A 247 -27.32 10.52 3.30
C PRO A 247 -27.44 10.11 4.78
N THR A 248 -27.53 8.81 5.00
CA THR A 248 -27.52 8.24 6.36
C THR A 248 -26.12 7.86 6.84
N ALA A 249 -25.19 7.75 5.89
CA ALA A 249 -23.77 7.54 6.16
C ALA A 249 -22.91 8.26 5.12
N ILE A 250 -21.70 8.65 5.51
CA ILE A 250 -20.63 9.13 4.63
C ILE A 250 -19.49 8.11 4.68
N LEU A 251 -19.06 7.64 3.51
CA LEU A 251 -17.84 6.85 3.33
C LEU A 251 -16.74 7.75 2.74
N ALA A 252 -15.80 8.16 3.57
CA ALA A 252 -14.69 9.02 3.20
C ALA A 252 -13.47 8.21 2.72
N GLY A 253 -12.85 8.67 1.63
CA GLY A 253 -11.71 8.03 0.99
C GLY A 253 -10.39 8.05 1.78
N GLY A 254 -10.36 8.75 2.91
CA GLY A 254 -9.23 8.80 3.84
C GLY A 254 -9.56 9.60 5.10
N ASP A 255 -8.71 9.52 6.13
CA ASP A 255 -9.08 10.01 7.46
C ASP A 255 -9.19 11.54 7.51
N TYR A 256 -8.32 12.29 6.83
CA TYR A 256 -8.43 13.75 6.71
C TYR A 256 -9.74 14.20 6.06
N MET A 257 -10.22 13.46 5.05
CA MET A 257 -11.53 13.72 4.43
C MET A 257 -12.68 13.41 5.39
N ALA A 258 -12.56 12.36 6.21
CA ALA A 258 -13.52 12.05 7.26
C ALA A 258 -13.58 13.17 8.31
N VAL A 259 -12.45 13.77 8.67
CA VAL A 259 -12.40 14.95 9.56
C VAL A 259 -13.18 16.12 8.97
N GLY A 260 -12.94 16.43 7.70
CA GLY A 260 -13.66 17.49 7.00
C GLY A 260 -15.18 17.25 7.00
N ALA A 261 -15.60 16.01 6.73
CA ALA A 261 -17.01 15.63 6.80
C ALA A 261 -17.60 15.82 8.22
N VAL A 262 -16.91 15.37 9.27
CA VAL A 262 -17.35 15.55 10.66
C VAL A 262 -17.46 17.04 11.02
N ASN A 263 -16.49 17.87 10.61
CA ASN A 263 -16.51 19.30 10.86
C ASN A 263 -17.70 19.99 10.17
N ALA A 264 -17.99 19.64 8.92
CA ALA A 264 -19.14 20.16 8.18
C ALA A 264 -20.46 19.82 8.89
N LEU A 265 -20.62 18.56 9.28
CA LEU A 265 -21.80 18.09 10.01
C LEU A 265 -21.96 18.80 11.36
N LYS A 266 -20.86 18.98 12.12
CA LYS A 266 -20.86 19.68 13.39
C LYS A 266 -21.30 21.14 13.25
N LYS A 267 -20.81 21.86 12.24
CA LYS A 267 -21.21 23.25 11.93
C LYS A 267 -22.69 23.38 11.57
N MET A 268 -23.29 22.32 11.03
CA MET A 268 -24.72 22.25 10.69
C MET A 268 -25.58 21.67 11.81
N HIS A 269 -25.02 21.42 13.00
CA HIS A 269 -25.69 20.77 14.13
C HIS A 269 -26.24 19.37 13.79
N ILE A 270 -25.60 18.64 12.87
CA ILE A 270 -25.90 17.26 12.53
C ILE A 270 -24.93 16.35 13.31
N SER A 271 -25.47 15.58 14.26
CA SER A 271 -24.64 14.73 15.12
C SER A 271 -24.11 13.47 14.41
N VAL A 272 -22.87 13.09 14.70
CA VAL A 272 -22.25 11.82 14.29
C VAL A 272 -22.09 10.90 15.52
N PRO A 273 -22.52 9.62 15.48
CA PRO A 273 -23.25 8.93 14.42
C PRO A 273 -24.78 9.19 14.44
N GLY A 274 -25.27 10.04 15.35
CA GLY A 274 -26.70 10.13 15.70
C GLY A 274 -27.65 10.39 14.54
N HIS A 275 -27.30 11.30 13.62
CA HIS A 275 -28.07 11.58 12.42
C HIS A 275 -27.43 10.92 11.20
N ILE A 276 -26.12 11.15 11.01
CA ILE A 276 -25.33 10.63 9.89
C ILE A 276 -24.12 9.88 10.46
N SER A 277 -23.90 8.66 9.99
CA SER A 277 -22.69 7.89 10.30
C SER A 277 -21.51 8.33 9.43
N VAL A 278 -20.28 8.24 9.92
CA VAL A 278 -19.08 8.56 9.14
C VAL A 278 -18.09 7.41 9.25
N MET A 279 -17.58 6.93 8.12
CA MET A 279 -16.58 5.88 8.03
C MET A 279 -15.44 6.32 7.12
N SER A 280 -14.21 5.87 7.40
CA SER A 280 -13.02 6.18 6.60
C SER A 280 -12.37 4.94 5.95
N THR A 281 -11.65 5.14 4.85
CA THR A 281 -10.80 4.13 4.19
C THR A 281 -9.32 4.53 4.22
N ASP A 282 -8.68 4.46 5.39
CA ASP A 282 -7.22 4.59 5.58
C ASP A 282 -6.85 3.99 6.94
N GLY A 283 -7.55 4.41 8.00
CA GLY A 283 -7.38 3.83 9.33
C GLY A 283 -6.04 4.18 9.99
N PHE A 284 -5.51 5.37 9.70
CA PHE A 284 -4.43 5.98 10.45
C PHE A 284 -4.89 6.37 11.86
N ASN A 285 -4.02 6.14 12.84
CA ASN A 285 -4.27 6.54 14.22
C ASN A 285 -3.96 8.04 14.38
N LEU A 286 -4.86 8.90 13.91
CA LEU A 286 -4.83 10.35 14.21
C LEU A 286 -5.23 10.61 15.67
N ALA A 287 -4.72 9.81 16.63
CA ALA A 287 -4.98 9.77 18.08
C ALA A 287 -6.42 10.02 18.57
N GLU A 288 -7.00 11.18 18.32
CA GLU A 288 -8.27 11.67 18.85
C GLU A 288 -8.78 12.74 17.90
N ILE A 289 -9.18 12.41 16.67
CA ILE A 289 -9.81 13.41 15.80
C ILE A 289 -11.21 13.74 16.37
N HIS A 290 -11.22 14.54 17.45
CA HIS A 290 -12.33 15.20 18.15
C HIS A 290 -13.61 14.38 18.38
N ASP A 291 -13.93 14.12 19.67
CA ASP A 291 -15.16 13.54 20.26
C ASP A 291 -15.70 12.21 19.68
N VAL A 292 -15.34 11.76 18.47
CA VAL A 292 -15.96 10.62 17.77
C VAL A 292 -14.91 9.61 17.28
N PRO A 293 -14.81 8.44 17.96
CA PRO A 293 -13.98 7.33 17.49
C PRO A 293 -14.42 6.80 16.10
N LEU A 294 -13.60 7.00 15.07
CA LEU A 294 -13.92 6.64 13.67
C LEU A 294 -13.83 5.13 13.40
N THR A 295 -14.90 4.56 12.85
CA THR A 295 -14.86 3.25 12.18
C THR A 295 -14.14 3.40 10.85
N SER A 296 -13.23 2.47 10.54
CA SER A 296 -12.46 2.54 9.29
C SER A 296 -12.03 1.18 8.78
N VAL A 297 -11.81 1.07 7.47
CA VAL A 297 -11.00 -0.01 6.89
C VAL A 297 -9.59 0.50 6.74
N HIS A 298 -8.68 -0.11 7.50
CA HIS A 298 -7.26 0.16 7.47
C HIS A 298 -6.66 -0.32 6.14
N VAL A 299 -5.92 0.56 5.47
CA VAL A 299 -5.16 0.22 4.24
C VAL A 299 -3.74 -0.19 4.69
N PRO A 300 -3.24 -1.38 4.30
CA PRO A 300 -2.06 -2.04 4.90
C PRO A 300 -0.72 -1.41 4.48
N ARG A 301 -0.52 -0.13 4.76
CA ARG A 301 0.65 0.64 4.31
C ARG A 301 1.94 0.29 5.04
N ASP A 302 1.84 -0.15 6.30
CA ASP A 302 3.00 -0.49 7.11
C ASP A 302 3.61 -1.81 6.62
N GLU A 303 2.76 -2.73 6.16
CA GLU A 303 3.14 -4.03 5.61
C GLU A 303 3.69 -3.93 4.19
N LEU A 304 3.21 -2.99 3.36
CA LEU A 304 3.65 -2.82 1.96
C LEU A 304 5.16 -2.75 1.81
N GLY A 305 5.83 -2.01 2.69
CA GLY A 305 7.29 -1.85 2.61
C GLY A 305 8.03 -3.16 2.87
N ALA A 306 7.59 -3.94 3.84
CA ALA A 306 8.18 -5.23 4.15
C ALA A 306 7.92 -6.26 3.05
N GLU A 307 6.69 -6.34 2.54
CA GLU A 307 6.32 -7.23 1.45
C GLU A 307 7.03 -6.87 0.14
N ALA A 308 7.27 -5.59 -0.13
CA ALA A 308 8.06 -5.17 -1.28
C ALA A 308 9.51 -5.68 -1.21
N ILE A 309 10.13 -5.67 -0.03
CA ILE A 309 11.48 -6.20 0.16
C ILE A 309 11.50 -7.72 0.05
N ALA A 310 10.50 -8.41 0.60
CA ALA A 310 10.36 -9.86 0.43
C ALA A 310 10.18 -10.25 -1.05
N LEU A 311 9.38 -9.48 -1.80
CA LEU A 311 9.18 -9.68 -3.23
C LEU A 311 10.45 -9.38 -4.03
N LEU A 312 11.18 -8.32 -3.69
CA LEU A 312 12.49 -8.01 -4.27
C LEU A 312 13.48 -9.16 -4.05
N GLN A 313 13.58 -9.67 -2.82
CA GLN A 313 14.44 -10.81 -2.49
C GLN A 313 14.06 -12.03 -3.34
N ARG A 314 12.77 -12.33 -3.47
CA ARG A 314 12.28 -13.42 -4.32
C ARG A 314 12.67 -13.23 -5.78
N ARG A 315 12.50 -12.02 -6.34
CA ARG A 315 12.90 -11.70 -7.72
C ARG A 315 14.40 -11.90 -7.94
N MET A 316 15.23 -11.47 -6.99
CA MET A 316 16.68 -11.67 -7.07
C MET A 316 17.07 -13.15 -7.01
N LEU A 317 16.36 -13.96 -6.24
CA LEU A 317 16.59 -15.41 -6.14
C LEU A 317 16.06 -16.19 -7.36
N ARG A 318 15.04 -15.67 -8.04
CA ARG A 318 14.40 -16.29 -9.20
C ARG A 318 14.18 -15.23 -10.31
N PRO A 319 15.25 -14.82 -11.01
CA PRO A 319 15.15 -13.77 -12.05
C PRO A 319 14.15 -14.10 -13.15
N ASP A 320 14.06 -15.37 -13.54
CA ASP A 320 13.20 -15.87 -14.63
C ASP A 320 11.78 -16.26 -14.16
N ALA A 321 11.41 -16.00 -12.89
CA ALA A 321 10.04 -16.25 -12.45
C ALA A 321 9.06 -15.33 -13.20
N PRO A 322 7.82 -15.75 -13.44
CA PRO A 322 6.81 -14.84 -13.95
C PRO A 322 6.66 -13.61 -13.03
N PRO A 323 6.54 -12.38 -13.57
CA PRO A 323 6.11 -11.22 -12.80
C PRO A 323 4.81 -11.51 -12.08
N SER A 324 4.68 -10.98 -10.87
CA SER A 324 3.54 -11.22 -10.00
C SER A 324 3.05 -9.92 -9.37
N ASN A 325 1.73 -9.82 -9.24
CA ASN A 325 1.08 -8.75 -8.52
C ASN A 325 0.54 -9.29 -7.19
N MET A 326 1.10 -8.82 -6.08
CA MET A 326 0.64 -9.14 -4.73
C MET A 326 -0.34 -8.06 -4.26
N LEU A 327 -1.55 -8.47 -3.90
CA LEU A 327 -2.57 -7.59 -3.34
C LEU A 327 -2.74 -7.84 -1.84
N LEU A 328 -2.62 -6.79 -1.04
CA LEU A 328 -2.79 -6.86 0.42
C LEU A 328 -4.19 -6.43 0.82
N HIS A 329 -4.85 -7.22 1.65
CA HIS A 329 -6.19 -6.91 2.15
C HIS A 329 -6.14 -5.83 3.25
N GLY A 330 -7.20 -5.01 3.29
CA GLY A 330 -7.43 -4.10 4.41
C GLY A 330 -8.07 -4.79 5.61
N ARG A 331 -8.09 -4.10 6.75
CA ARG A 331 -8.68 -4.59 8.01
C ARG A 331 -9.68 -3.61 8.59
N LEU A 332 -10.87 -4.08 8.92
CA LEU A 332 -11.89 -3.27 9.58
C LEU A 332 -11.54 -3.02 11.05
N ALA A 333 -11.57 -1.76 11.46
CA ALA A 333 -11.56 -1.31 12.84
C ALA A 333 -12.91 -0.65 13.15
N VAL A 334 -13.79 -1.36 13.86
CA VAL A 334 -15.11 -0.86 14.26
C VAL A 334 -14.98 0.03 15.50
N ARG A 335 -15.55 1.23 15.43
CA ARG A 335 -15.61 2.20 16.55
C ARG A 335 -17.00 2.87 16.61
N ALA A 336 -17.11 4.04 17.22
CA ALA A 336 -18.40 4.67 17.56
C ALA A 336 -19.04 5.53 16.45
N SER A 337 -18.33 5.82 15.35
CA SER A 337 -18.82 6.73 14.30
C SER A 337 -19.84 6.15 13.32
N VAL A 338 -20.18 4.86 13.44
CA VAL A 338 -21.19 4.20 12.60
C VAL A 338 -22.24 3.56 13.51
N LYS A 339 -23.51 3.93 13.32
CA LYS A 339 -24.64 3.30 14.01
C LYS A 339 -25.32 2.26 13.12
N ARG A 340 -25.91 1.25 13.74
CA ARG A 340 -26.78 0.30 13.05
C ARG A 340 -28.18 0.89 12.87
N LEU A 341 -28.72 0.85 11.65
CA LEU A 341 -30.10 1.25 11.32
C LEU A 341 -31.07 0.06 11.26
N SER A 342 -30.58 -1.14 10.96
CA SER A 342 -31.40 -2.35 10.87
C SER A 342 -31.60 -3.06 12.22
N GLN A 343 -32.84 -3.38 12.58
CA GLN A 343 -33.19 -4.17 13.78
C GLN A 343 -32.89 -5.67 13.64
N ASN A 344 -32.62 -6.18 12.44
CA ASN A 344 -32.29 -7.59 12.24
C ASN A 344 -30.82 -7.84 12.59
N LYS A 345 -30.57 -8.63 13.66
CA LYS A 345 -29.24 -9.10 14.10
C LYS A 345 -28.56 -9.97 13.04
N VAL A 346 -27.97 -9.36 12.02
CA VAL A 346 -26.84 -9.95 11.31
C VAL A 346 -25.60 -9.59 12.12
N SER A 347 -24.97 -10.58 12.75
CA SER A 347 -23.64 -10.42 13.32
C SER A 347 -22.67 -10.21 12.16
N PRO A 348 -21.92 -9.09 12.11
CA PRO A 348 -20.84 -8.98 11.14
C PRO A 348 -19.86 -10.13 11.39
N ALA A 349 -19.33 -10.72 10.33
CA ALA A 349 -18.19 -11.62 10.43
C ALA A 349 -16.98 -10.79 10.87
N VAL A 350 -16.86 -10.55 12.17
CA VAL A 350 -15.67 -9.92 12.75
C VAL A 350 -14.55 -10.94 12.59
N SER A 351 -13.60 -10.65 11.71
CA SER A 351 -12.32 -11.35 11.69
C SER A 351 -11.64 -11.08 13.04
N THR A 352 -11.74 -12.04 13.95
CA THR A 352 -10.97 -12.06 15.19
C THR A 352 -9.53 -12.42 14.84
N HIS A 353 -8.79 -11.47 14.28
CA HIS A 353 -7.33 -11.52 14.34
C HIS A 353 -6.89 -10.77 15.58
N ASP A 354 -6.22 -11.48 16.47
CA ASP A 354 -5.83 -11.06 17.81
C ASP A 354 -5.17 -9.66 17.79
N HIS A 355 -5.57 -8.79 18.71
CA HIS A 355 -5.26 -7.35 18.73
C HIS A 355 -3.86 -7.01 19.25
N ARG A 356 -2.90 -7.94 19.26
CA ARG A 356 -1.64 -7.80 20.01
C ARG A 356 -0.44 -7.24 19.24
N LEU A 357 -0.62 -6.56 18.11
CA LEU A 357 0.51 -6.03 17.33
C LEU A 357 0.68 -4.50 17.38
N TYR A 358 -0.21 -3.77 18.06
CA TYR A 358 -0.18 -2.29 18.04
C TYR A 358 -0.24 -1.61 19.41
N ASP A 359 -0.07 -2.35 20.50
CA ASP A 359 0.27 -1.75 21.80
C ASP A 359 1.79 -1.80 21.99
N ALA A 360 2.48 -0.78 21.47
CA ALA A 360 3.80 -0.33 21.89
C ALA A 360 4.03 1.13 21.49
#